data_AF-A0A0A2TD47-F1
#
_entry.id   AF-A0A0A2TD47-F1
#
_cell.length_a   1.000
_cell.length_b   1.000
_cell.length_c   1.000
_cell.angle_alpha   90.00
_cell.angle_beta   90.00
_cell.angle_gamma   90.00
#
_symmetry.space_group_name_H-M   'P 1'
#
loop_
_entity.id
_entity.type
_entity.pdbx_description
1 polymer ?
#
loop_
_entity_poly.entity_id
_entity_poly.type
_entity_poly.pdbx_seq_one_letter_code
_entity_poly.pdbx_strand_id
1 'polypeptide(L)'
;MKRPFGVIVISILYVVSFLALLLFSLPYTQTGTGGWILITVILVYVIIMISEYLNLKKRGFWMMIAFQSMYILLGLIVPLYRDYEQPIWIFVLSTLILIYTIMRKRYFLQKET
;
A
#
# COMPACT_ATOMS: atom_id res chain seq x y z
N MET A 1 24.11 -0.85 -4.39
CA MET A 1 23.76 0.58 -4.46
C MET A 1 23.18 1.01 -3.13
N LYS A 2 23.60 2.13 -2.54
CA LYS A 2 22.96 2.67 -1.33
C LYS A 2 21.51 3.05 -1.68
N ARG A 3 20.55 2.57 -0.90
CA ARG A 3 19.12 2.85 -1.13
C ARG A 3 18.86 4.34 -0.82
N PRO A 4 18.08 5.07 -1.65
CA PRO A 4 17.72 6.45 -1.35
C PRO A 4 16.91 6.49 -0.05
N PHE A 5 17.23 7.42 0.85
CA PHE A 5 16.51 7.57 2.13
C PHE A 5 14.98 7.68 1.92
N GLY A 6 14.55 8.43 0.90
CA GLY A 6 13.14 8.59 0.58
C GLY A 6 12.41 7.29 0.21
N VAL A 7 13.11 6.31 -0.37
CA VAL A 7 12.54 5.00 -0.72
C VAL A 7 12.30 4.18 0.55
N ILE A 8 13.24 4.23 1.50
CA ILE A 8 13.11 3.54 2.79
C ILE A 8 11.94 4.12 3.59
N VAL A 9 11.84 5.45 3.66
CA VAL A 9 10.74 6.14 4.36
C VAL A 9 9.38 5.75 3.78
N ILE A 10 9.23 5.71 2.45
CA ILE A 10 7.97 5.28 1.80
C ILE A 10 7.62 3.85 2.15
N SER A 11 8.58 2.94 2.09
CA SER A 11 8.34 1.54 2.44
C SER A 11 7.85 1.40 3.88
N ILE A 12 8.43 2.14 4.83
CA ILE A 12 7.98 2.13 6.23
C ILE A 12 6.56 2.71 6.36
N LEU A 13 6.31 3.89 5.80
CA LEU A 13 4.98 4.53 5.86
C LEU A 13 3.89 3.66 5.26
N TYR A 14 4.21 2.95 4.18
CA TYR A 14 3.29 2.02 3.55
C TYR A 14 3.02 0.80 4.44
N VAL A 15 4.05 0.18 5.02
CA VAL A 15 3.86 -0.94 5.97
C VAL A 15 2.99 -0.51 7.13
N VAL A 16 3.24 0.66 7.71
CA VAL A 16 2.43 1.22 8.80
C VAL A 16 0.97 1.43 8.36
N SER A 17 0.76 2.02 7.18
CA SER A 17 -0.59 2.25 6.64
C SER A 17 -1.34 0.94 6.37
N PHE A 18 -0.65 -0.05 5.84
CA PHE A 18 -1.19 -1.38 5.60
C PHE A 18 -1.52 -2.13 6.90
N LEU A 19 -0.67 -2.03 7.91
CA LEU A 19 -0.95 -2.63 9.22
C LEU A 19 -2.13 -1.94 9.92
N ALA A 20 -2.23 -0.61 9.81
CA ALA A 20 -3.39 0.14 10.30
C ALA A 20 -4.67 -0.35 9.60
N LEU A 21 -4.66 -0.47 8.26
CA LEU A 21 -5.77 -1.04 7.49
C LEU A 21 -6.18 -2.41 8.01
N LEU A 22 -5.22 -3.32 8.18
CA LEU A 22 -5.49 -4.65 8.72
C LEU A 22 -6.18 -4.56 10.08
N LEU A 23 -5.64 -3.76 11.01
CA LEU A 23 -6.24 -3.59 12.34
C LEU A 23 -7.68 -3.08 12.30
N PHE A 24 -7.99 -2.10 11.44
CA PHE A 24 -9.34 -1.55 11.32
C PHE A 24 -10.31 -2.45 10.54
N SER A 25 -9.80 -3.29 9.64
CA SER A 25 -10.62 -4.21 8.83
C SER A 25 -10.87 -5.55 9.51
N LEU A 26 -9.98 -6.00 10.41
CA LEU A 26 -10.08 -7.29 11.11
C LEU A 26 -11.46 -7.53 11.78
N PRO A 27 -12.09 -6.56 12.46
CA PRO A 27 -13.42 -6.73 13.05
C PRO A 27 -14.54 -6.94 12.03
N TYR A 28 -14.33 -6.52 10.77
CA TYR A 28 -15.33 -6.53 9.70
C TYR A 28 -15.10 -7.65 8.67
N THR A 29 -13.94 -8.34 8.74
CA THR A 29 -13.66 -9.54 7.97
C THR A 29 -14.32 -10.76 8.60
N GLN A 30 -15.07 -11.53 7.81
CA GLN A 30 -15.56 -12.83 8.24
C GLN A 30 -14.35 -13.75 8.51
N THR A 31 -14.15 -14.12 9.77
CA THR A 31 -13.00 -14.90 10.28
C THR A 31 -13.06 -16.39 9.94
N GLY A 32 -13.64 -16.74 8.80
CA GLY A 32 -13.61 -18.10 8.26
C GLY A 32 -12.28 -18.39 7.53
N THR A 33 -12.06 -19.65 7.15
CA THR A 33 -10.85 -20.09 6.44
C THR A 33 -10.55 -19.25 5.18
N GLY A 34 -11.59 -18.86 4.43
CA GLY A 34 -11.45 -18.01 3.24
C GLY A 34 -10.91 -16.60 3.54
N GLY A 35 -11.30 -16.01 4.67
CA GLY A 35 -10.81 -14.69 5.10
C GLY A 35 -9.31 -14.74 5.43
N TRP A 36 -8.87 -15.77 6.16
CA TRP A 36 -7.45 -15.97 6.49
C TRP A 36 -6.59 -16.25 5.26
N ILE A 37 -7.09 -17.00 4.28
CA ILE A 37 -6.41 -17.21 2.99
C ILE A 37 -6.23 -15.87 2.27
N LEU A 38 -7.29 -15.05 2.19
CA LEU A 38 -7.23 -13.74 1.54
C LEU A 38 -6.21 -12.81 2.22
N ILE A 39 -6.23 -12.73 3.56
CA ILE A 39 -5.25 -11.95 4.33
C ILE A 39 -3.82 -12.41 4.04
N THR A 40 -3.60 -13.73 4.00
CA THR A 40 -2.28 -14.32 3.71
C THR A 40 -1.82 -13.97 2.31
N VAL A 41 -2.69 -14.06 1.29
CA VAL A 41 -2.37 -13.68 -0.09
C VAL A 41 -2.01 -12.20 -0.19
N ILE A 42 -2.75 -11.32 0.49
CA ILE A 42 -2.46 -9.89 0.53
C ILE A 42 -1.11 -9.63 1.22
N LEU A 43 -0.81 -10.30 2.33
CA LEU A 43 0.49 -10.18 3.02
C LEU A 43 1.65 -10.58 2.10
N VAL A 44 1.53 -11.70 1.41
CA VAL A 44 2.55 -12.16 0.44
C VAL A 44 2.72 -11.13 -0.68
N TYR A 45 1.62 -10.60 -1.23
CA TYR A 45 1.66 -9.55 -2.24
C TYR A 45 2.41 -8.30 -1.73
N VAL A 46 2.11 -7.84 -0.52
CA VAL A 46 2.75 -6.68 0.10
C VAL A 46 4.25 -6.91 0.29
N ILE A 47 4.67 -8.11 0.72
CA ILE A 47 6.09 -8.47 0.88
C ILE A 47 6.82 -8.41 -0.47
N ILE A 48 6.23 -9.00 -1.51
CA ILE A 48 6.81 -8.98 -2.87
C ILE A 48 6.94 -7.53 -3.33
N MET A 49 5.87 -6.75 -3.22
CA MET A 49 5.84 -5.35 -3.64
C MET A 49 6.92 -4.52 -2.93
N ILE A 50 7.03 -4.60 -1.60
CA ILE A 50 8.04 -3.86 -0.82
C ILE A 50 9.44 -4.31 -1.20
N SER A 51 9.67 -5.62 -1.35
CA SER A 51 10.97 -6.16 -1.75
C SER A 51 11.39 -5.63 -3.12
N GLU A 52 10.48 -5.62 -4.10
CA GLU A 52 10.74 -5.07 -5.41
C GLU A 52 10.98 -3.55 -5.39
N TYR A 53 10.21 -2.82 -4.57
CA TYR A 53 10.34 -1.37 -4.40
C TYR A 53 11.69 -1.00 -3.75
N LEU A 54 12.10 -1.70 -2.70
CA LEU A 54 13.40 -1.51 -2.03
C LEU A 54 14.59 -1.86 -2.93
N ASN A 55 14.38 -2.74 -3.90
CA ASN A 55 15.38 -3.11 -4.91
C ASN A 55 15.30 -2.21 -6.16
N LEU A 56 14.54 -1.11 -6.11
CA LEU A 56 14.40 -0.12 -7.19
C LEU A 56 13.92 -0.73 -8.52
N LYS A 57 13.15 -1.81 -8.47
CA LYS A 57 12.58 -2.41 -9.68
C LYS A 57 11.39 -1.58 -10.18
N LYS A 58 11.31 -1.40 -11.51
CA LYS A 58 10.16 -0.74 -12.18
C LYS A 58 8.82 -1.38 -11.77
N ARG A 59 8.77 -2.72 -11.67
CA ARG A 59 7.58 -3.48 -11.28
C ARG A 59 7.09 -3.11 -9.87
N GLY A 60 7.95 -3.15 -8.86
CA GLY A 60 7.62 -2.75 -7.49
C GLY A 60 7.08 -1.32 -7.38
N PHE A 61 7.60 -0.38 -8.17
CA PHE A 61 7.07 0.99 -8.25
C PHE A 61 5.60 1.02 -8.72
N TRP A 62 5.31 0.34 -9.84
CA TRP A 62 3.96 0.28 -10.39
C TRP A 62 2.99 -0.47 -9.46
N MET A 63 3.43 -1.56 -8.86
CA MET A 63 2.64 -2.30 -7.87
C MET A 63 2.26 -1.41 -6.68
N MET A 64 3.20 -0.59 -6.19
CA MET A 64 2.96 0.33 -5.07
C MET A 64 1.95 1.42 -5.42
N ILE A 65 2.04 2.00 -6.63
CA ILE A 65 1.03 2.95 -7.12
C ILE A 65 -0.33 2.28 -7.24
N ALA A 66 -0.39 1.11 -7.88
CA ALA A 66 -1.65 0.39 -8.11
C ALA A 66 -2.34 0.03 -6.79
N PHE A 67 -1.59 -0.54 -5.84
CA PHE A 67 -2.14 -0.91 -4.53
C PHE A 67 -2.61 0.32 -3.77
N GLN A 68 -1.81 1.38 -3.72
CA GLN A 68 -2.16 2.59 -3.00
C GLN A 68 -3.40 3.28 -3.60
N SER A 69 -3.53 3.26 -4.94
CA SER A 69 -4.69 3.81 -5.63
C SER A 69 -5.94 2.98 -5.36
N MET A 70 -5.82 1.65 -5.41
CA MET A 70 -6.91 0.74 -5.04
C MET A 70 -7.34 0.96 -3.59
N TYR A 71 -6.39 1.20 -2.69
CA TYR A 71 -6.70 1.45 -1.30
C TYR A 71 -7.48 2.75 -1.08
N ILE A 72 -7.07 3.83 -1.74
CA ILE A 72 -7.80 5.11 -1.73
C ILE A 72 -9.23 4.92 -2.27
N LEU A 73 -9.38 4.18 -3.38
CA LEU A 73 -10.70 3.87 -3.96
C LEU A 73 -11.58 3.06 -3.00
N LEU A 74 -11.03 2.03 -2.35
CA LEU A 74 -11.76 1.25 -1.36
C LEU A 74 -12.19 2.12 -0.17
N GLY A 75 -11.34 3.04 0.28
CA GLY A 75 -11.69 3.96 1.37
C GLY A 75 -12.76 4.98 1.01
N LEU A 76 -13.01 5.24 -0.27
CA LEU A 76 -14.13 6.06 -0.73
C LEU A 76 -15.39 5.24 -0.96
N ILE A 77 -15.26 4.01 -1.45
CA ILE A 77 -16.39 3.15 -1.87
C ILE A 77 -17.00 2.42 -0.68
N VAL A 78 -16.21 1.80 0.19
CA VAL A 78 -16.73 0.93 1.27
C VAL A 78 -17.71 1.66 2.19
N PRO A 79 -17.47 2.92 2.61
CA PRO A 79 -18.43 3.66 3.43
C PRO A 79 -19.78 3.93 2.76
N LEU A 80 -19.87 3.85 1.42
CA LEU A 80 -21.13 4.06 0.69
C LEU A 80 -22.06 2.84 0.77
N TYR A 81 -21.53 1.66 1.06
CA TYR A 81 -22.26 0.39 1.01
C TYR A 81 -22.33 -0.34 2.35
N ARG A 82 -21.59 0.13 3.36
CA ARG A 82 -21.55 -0.44 4.70
C ARG A 82 -21.46 0.65 5.74
N ASP A 83 -21.97 0.35 6.94
CA ASP A 83 -21.76 1.13 8.17
C ASP A 83 -20.30 0.98 8.66
N TYR A 84 -19.36 1.33 7.79
CA TYR A 84 -17.92 1.33 8.03
C TYR A 84 -17.40 2.74 7.77
N GLU A 85 -17.12 3.46 8.85
CA GLU A 85 -16.46 4.75 8.77
C GLU A 85 -14.95 4.54 8.76
N GLN A 86 -14.33 4.63 7.59
CA GLN A 86 -12.87 4.65 7.51
C GLN A 86 -12.36 5.95 8.15
N PRO A 87 -11.41 5.87 9.10
CA PRO A 87 -10.83 7.08 9.68
C PRO A 87 -10.22 7.99 8.60
N ILE A 88 -10.62 9.26 8.57
CA ILE A 88 -10.24 10.19 7.50
C ILE A 88 -8.71 10.38 7.39
N TRP A 89 -8.00 10.25 8.51
CA TRP A 89 -6.55 10.36 8.55
C TRP A 89 -5.86 9.23 7.75
N ILE A 90 -6.48 8.05 7.65
CA ILE A 90 -5.95 6.93 6.84
C ILE A 90 -6.03 7.29 5.36
N PHE A 91 -7.12 7.92 4.93
CA PHE A 91 -7.28 8.42 3.57
C PHE A 91 -6.22 9.48 3.25
N VAL A 92 -6.07 10.48 4.12
CA VAL A 92 -5.06 11.54 3.96
C VAL A 92 -3.65 10.98 3.90
N LEU A 93 -3.28 10.11 4.84
CA LEU A 93 -1.97 9.44 4.86
C LEU A 93 -1.74 8.65 3.56
N SER A 94 -2.79 7.98 3.08
CA SER A 94 -2.70 7.17 1.87
C SER A 94 -2.48 8.01 0.61
N THR A 95 -3.15 9.16 0.51
CA THR A 95 -2.95 10.11 -0.59
C THR A 95 -1.54 10.70 -0.55
N LEU A 96 -1.03 11.05 0.64
CA LEU A 96 0.34 11.56 0.79
C LEU A 96 1.39 10.54 0.36
N ILE A 97 1.22 9.26 0.74
CA ILE A 97 2.11 8.17 0.30
C ILE A 97 2.08 8.04 -1.22
N LEU A 98 0.91 8.13 -1.86
CA LEU A 98 0.80 8.04 -3.31
C LEU A 98 1.54 9.20 -4.01
N ILE A 99 1.27 10.44 -3.59
CA ILE A 99 1.92 11.64 -4.15
C ILE A 99 3.44 11.53 -4.01
N TYR A 100 3.91 11.19 -2.80
CA TYR A 100 5.34 11.09 -2.54
C TYR A 100 6.01 9.95 -3.32
N THR A 101 5.31 8.83 -3.51
CA THR A 101 5.75 7.74 -4.40
C THR A 101 5.92 8.24 -5.84
N ILE A 102 4.95 8.98 -6.38
CA ILE A 102 5.01 9.55 -7.73
C ILE A 102 6.17 10.55 -7.87
N MET A 103 6.42 11.40 -6.88
CA MET A 103 7.55 12.33 -6.89
C MET A 103 8.90 11.60 -7.01
N ARG A 104 8.99 10.38 -6.48
CA ARG A 104 10.19 9.54 -6.50
C ARG A 104 10.33 8.67 -7.74
N LYS A 105 9.42 8.79 -8.73
CA LYS A 105 9.43 8.01 -10.00
C LYS A 105 10.78 7.96 -10.71
N ARG A 106 11.58 9.03 -10.61
CA ARG A 106 12.89 9.13 -11.25
C ARG A 106 13.84 8.01 -10.83
N TYR A 107 13.83 7.59 -9.56
CA TYR A 107 14.69 6.52 -9.07
C TYR A 107 14.38 5.14 -9.66
N PHE A 108 13.18 4.96 -10.19
CA PHE A 108 12.70 3.68 -10.71
C PHE A 108 12.70 3.66 -12.24
N LEU A 109 12.44 4.81 -12.87
CA LEU A 109 12.25 4.91 -14.31
C LEU A 109 13.50 5.38 -15.08
N GLN A 110 14.52 5.97 -14.43
CA GLN A 110 15.73 6.48 -15.11
C GLN A 110 16.79 5.42 -15.48
N LYS A 111 16.38 4.16 -15.71
CA LYS A 111 17.29 3.13 -16.21
C LYS A 111 16.77 2.58 -17.52
N GLU A 112 17.05 3.33 -18.59
CA GLU A 112 16.89 2.98 -20.00
C GLU A 112 17.53 4.09 -20.86
N THR A 113 18.82 4.35 -20.63
CA THR A 113 19.75 4.96 -21.59
C THR A 113 21.11 4.34 -21.34
#